data_AF-W9KEE0-F1
#
_entry.id   AF-W9KEE0-F1
#
_cell.length_a   1.000
_cell.length_b   1.000
_cell.length_c   1.000
_cell.angle_alpha   90.00
_cell.angle_beta   90.00
_cell.angle_gamma   90.00
#
_symmetry.space_group_name_H-M   'P 1'
#
loop_
_entity.id
_entity.type
_entity.pdbx_description
1 polymer ?
#
loop_
_entity_poly.entity_id
_entity_poly.type
_entity_poly.pdbx_seq_one_letter_code
_entity_poly.pdbx_strand_id
1 'polypeptide(L)'
;MLHNSLINITEQPDSPLFIQLPASPVDGNQPPHIPRFLQGKPLASINYRWNSFDDESSETIPVDDVWPTPIHDTFFAYQWIVENLAPEGLKRRGIYVYGSHLGASLASSLALSESRPHKPFAVRGLVAYNGIYNWTMFFPDHPANRLGKHANNRTNYFKPREGTYVHYLQQNLPIFFQSTVDMFDVFASPSLFFHNPGIKVPSSYHMSEEESAAIEVLTNPNAEFDMKEKTPRMSRLVFPPRKSTLKIPEALLLYDTLPVPTATNRPGRPFSGKQWGNSLELQARELGEMMQRSIQMVEMKERGLWDADVSMWENEPRRRVKMEHAGEESEDMVMDEKGEKVVEEWLTERLSP
;
A
#
# COMPACT_ATOMS: atom_id res chain seq x y z
N MET A 1 -2.67 25.44 -1.44
CA MET A 1 -1.24 25.53 -1.82
C MET A 1 -0.56 24.34 -1.14
N LEU A 2 0.00 23.38 -1.89
CA LEU A 2 0.63 22.19 -1.31
C LEU A 2 1.85 22.58 -0.48
N HIS A 3 1.88 22.20 0.80
CA HIS A 3 2.98 22.50 1.70
C HIS A 3 3.96 21.31 1.75
N ASN A 4 5.02 21.37 0.96
CA ASN A 4 6.11 20.39 1.01
C ASN A 4 7.27 20.95 1.83
N SER A 5 7.89 20.09 2.65
CA SER A 5 9.00 20.50 3.53
C SER A 5 10.30 19.81 3.11
N LEU A 6 11.36 20.60 2.94
CA LEU A 6 12.71 20.11 2.64
C LEU A 6 13.60 20.32 3.87
N ILE A 7 14.23 19.26 4.37
CA ILE A 7 14.99 19.24 5.62
C ILE A 7 16.37 18.64 5.38
N ASN A 8 17.43 19.32 5.83
CA ASN A 8 18.84 18.88 5.81
C ASN A 8 19.37 18.40 4.44
N ILE A 9 18.75 18.82 3.32
CA ILE A 9 19.07 18.29 1.98
C ILE A 9 20.45 18.74 1.49
N THR A 10 20.79 20.01 1.73
CA THR A 10 22.06 20.64 1.31
C THR A 10 23.22 20.32 2.23
N GLU A 11 22.93 19.98 3.50
CA GLU A 11 23.94 19.71 4.52
C GLU A 11 24.60 18.33 4.36
N GLN A 12 23.92 17.38 3.71
CA GLN A 12 24.42 16.02 3.49
C GLN A 12 24.20 15.59 2.02
N PRO A 13 24.96 16.15 1.07
CA PRO A 13 24.76 15.94 -0.36
C PRO A 13 25.08 14.52 -0.83
N ASP A 14 25.97 13.82 -0.13
CA ASP A 14 26.39 12.45 -0.47
C ASP A 14 25.54 11.38 0.25
N SER A 15 24.72 11.77 1.23
CA SER A 15 23.76 10.89 1.89
C SER A 15 22.54 10.63 0.98
N PRO A 16 21.89 9.45 1.06
CA PRO A 16 20.62 9.21 0.39
C PRO A 16 19.57 10.27 0.72
N LEU A 17 18.67 10.54 -0.23
CA LEU A 17 17.49 11.36 0.02
C LEU A 17 16.36 10.47 0.51
N PHE A 18 15.68 10.90 1.56
CA PHE A 18 14.47 10.27 2.06
C PHE A 18 13.26 11.07 1.60
N ILE A 19 12.23 10.38 1.14
CA ILE A 19 10.91 10.97 0.87
C ILE A 19 9.94 10.41 1.89
N GLN A 20 9.18 11.28 2.55
CA GLN A 20 8.10 10.88 3.45
C GLN A 20 6.74 11.25 2.85
N LEU A 21 5.83 10.29 2.86
CA LEU A 21 4.40 10.48 2.58
C LEU A 21 3.62 10.23 3.88
N PRO A 22 2.98 11.25 4.47
CA PRO A 22 2.32 11.16 5.78
C PRO A 22 1.10 10.23 5.77
N ALA A 23 0.65 9.85 6.98
CA ALA A 23 -0.47 8.93 7.19
C ALA A 23 -1.80 9.43 6.61
N SER A 24 -1.97 10.74 6.64
CA SER A 24 -3.09 11.51 6.13
C SER A 24 -2.56 12.83 5.55
N PRO A 25 -3.36 13.52 4.72
CA PRO A 25 -3.10 14.91 4.32
C PRO A 25 -2.82 15.78 5.55
N VAL A 26 -1.75 16.58 5.49
CA VAL A 26 -1.36 17.45 6.61
C VAL A 26 -1.90 18.85 6.39
N ASP A 27 -2.60 19.38 7.38
CA ASP A 27 -2.95 20.79 7.43
C ASP A 27 -1.68 21.63 7.54
N GLY A 28 -1.52 22.62 6.65
CA GLY A 28 -0.32 23.47 6.57
C GLY A 28 0.00 24.30 7.82
N ASN A 29 -0.78 24.17 8.89
CA ASN A 29 -0.61 24.82 10.18
C ASN A 29 0.21 23.99 11.19
N GLN A 30 0.44 22.70 10.94
CA GLN A 30 1.25 21.85 11.82
C GLN A 30 2.49 21.30 11.09
N PRO A 31 3.65 21.24 11.76
CA PRO A 31 4.83 20.59 11.18
C PRO A 31 4.55 19.10 10.99
N PRO A 32 5.06 18.47 9.92
CA PRO A 32 4.86 17.04 9.70
C PRO A 32 5.48 16.25 10.85
N HIS A 33 4.77 15.23 11.33
CA HIS A 33 5.34 14.27 12.28
C HIS A 33 6.45 13.47 11.59
N ILE A 34 7.70 13.61 12.05
CA ILE A 34 8.87 12.92 11.48
C ILE A 34 9.27 11.77 12.40
N PRO A 35 9.17 10.50 11.94
CA PRO A 35 9.61 9.33 12.69
C PRO A 35 11.07 9.43 13.12
N ARG A 36 11.45 8.83 14.24
CA ARG A 36 12.81 8.99 14.83
C ARG A 36 13.89 8.54 13.85
N PHE A 37 13.64 7.46 13.11
CA PHE A 37 14.57 6.92 12.12
C PHE A 37 14.79 7.83 10.90
N LEU A 38 14.03 8.91 10.71
CA LEU A 38 14.25 9.93 9.68
C LEU A 38 14.82 11.24 10.22
N GLN A 39 14.82 11.44 11.53
CA GLN A 39 15.33 12.67 12.14
C GLN A 39 16.81 12.87 11.82
N GLY A 40 17.17 14.09 11.44
CA GLY A 40 18.54 14.44 11.06
C GLY A 40 18.98 13.95 9.68
N LYS A 41 18.13 13.26 8.90
CA LYS A 41 18.45 12.81 7.54
C LYS A 41 17.98 13.82 6.47
N PRO A 42 18.56 13.81 5.25
CA PRO A 42 18.03 14.57 4.11
C PRO A 42 16.62 14.11 3.78
N LEU A 43 15.61 14.91 4.09
CA LEU A 43 14.21 14.52 4.01
C LEU A 43 13.41 15.51 3.17
N ALA A 44 12.63 14.98 2.24
CA ALA A 44 11.56 15.69 1.55
C ALA A 44 10.22 15.10 2.02
N SER A 45 9.45 15.87 2.79
CA SER A 45 8.08 15.50 3.14
C SER A 45 7.15 16.00 2.04
N ILE A 46 6.52 15.07 1.32
CA ILE A 46 5.54 15.36 0.27
C ILE A 46 4.16 15.31 0.91
N ASN A 47 3.49 16.46 0.95
CA ASN A 47 2.09 16.51 1.29
C ASN A 47 1.24 16.29 0.02
N TYR A 48 0.05 15.72 0.19
CA TYR A 48 -0.84 15.37 -0.91
C TYR A 48 -2.28 15.68 -0.52
N ARG A 49 -3.11 16.04 -1.51
CA ARG A 49 -4.54 16.24 -1.29
C ARG A 49 -5.27 14.93 -1.45
N TRP A 50 -5.82 14.46 -0.35
CA TRP A 50 -6.84 13.42 -0.28
C TRP A 50 -7.86 13.90 0.76
N ASN A 51 -9.12 13.53 0.69
CA ASN A 51 -10.02 13.80 1.80
C ASN A 51 -9.53 13.05 3.06
N SER A 52 -9.63 13.70 4.21
CA SER A 52 -9.07 13.19 5.47
C SER A 52 -10.14 12.89 6.52
N PHE A 53 -9.68 12.25 7.59
CA PHE A 53 -10.45 11.77 8.74
C PHE A 53 -11.16 12.89 9.52
N ASP A 54 -10.63 14.13 9.48
CA ASP A 54 -11.03 15.24 10.33
C ASP A 54 -11.95 16.28 9.66
N ASP A 55 -12.30 16.07 8.38
CA ASP A 55 -13.09 17.02 7.59
C ASP A 55 -14.59 17.02 7.90
N GLU A 56 -15.05 16.32 8.95
CA GLU A 56 -16.46 16.34 9.40
C GLU A 56 -16.94 17.76 9.78
N SER A 57 -16.03 18.70 10.01
CA SER A 57 -16.35 20.10 10.32
C SER A 57 -16.67 20.97 9.08
N SER A 58 -16.43 20.48 7.87
CA SER A 58 -16.77 21.20 6.64
C SER A 58 -18.15 20.78 6.15
N GLU A 59 -19.09 21.74 6.07
CA GLU A 59 -20.43 21.51 5.48
C GLU A 59 -20.38 21.04 4.01
N THR A 60 -19.20 21.07 3.37
CA THR A 60 -18.94 20.58 2.02
C THR A 60 -17.61 19.84 1.94
N ILE A 61 -17.64 18.53 1.66
CA ILE A 61 -16.43 17.76 1.30
C ILE A 61 -15.92 18.31 -0.04
N PRO A 62 -14.66 18.78 -0.14
CA PRO A 62 -14.10 19.24 -1.40
C PRO A 62 -14.10 18.12 -2.44
N VAL A 63 -14.88 18.30 -3.52
CA VAL A 63 -14.98 17.31 -4.61
C VAL A 63 -13.62 17.13 -5.32
N ASP A 64 -12.71 18.09 -5.19
CA ASP A 64 -11.40 18.10 -5.87
C ASP A 64 -10.33 17.24 -5.16
N ASP A 65 -10.55 16.82 -3.90
CA ASP A 65 -9.56 16.12 -3.09
C ASP A 65 -9.84 14.59 -2.98
N VAL A 66 -10.57 14.06 -3.94
CA VAL A 66 -10.78 12.61 -4.15
C VAL A 66 -9.75 12.03 -5.12
N TRP A 67 -9.67 10.69 -5.24
CA TRP A 67 -8.88 10.04 -6.28
C TRP A 67 -9.22 10.58 -7.69
N PRO A 68 -8.24 10.86 -8.59
CA PRO A 68 -6.79 10.59 -8.53
C PRO A 68 -5.91 11.76 -8.07
N THR A 69 -6.46 12.80 -7.45
CA THR A 69 -5.69 13.96 -6.99
C THR A 69 -4.46 13.61 -6.12
N PRO A 70 -4.54 12.68 -5.13
CA PRO A 70 -3.42 12.39 -4.24
C PRO A 70 -2.19 11.84 -4.99
N ILE A 71 -2.42 11.02 -6.02
CA ILE A 71 -1.34 10.43 -6.80
C ILE A 71 -0.72 11.46 -7.74
N HIS A 72 -1.52 12.35 -8.32
CA HIS A 72 -0.99 13.45 -9.14
C HIS A 72 -0.08 14.38 -8.32
N ASP A 73 -0.51 14.75 -7.12
CA ASP A 73 0.30 15.59 -6.23
C ASP A 73 1.63 14.91 -5.87
N THR A 74 1.57 13.61 -5.54
CA THR A 74 2.74 12.80 -5.20
C THR A 74 3.75 12.73 -6.34
N PHE A 75 3.30 12.40 -7.56
CA PHE A 75 4.19 12.27 -8.72
C PHE A 75 4.73 13.61 -9.21
N PHE A 76 3.92 14.67 -9.15
CA PHE A 76 4.36 16.02 -9.48
C PHE A 76 5.49 16.46 -8.52
N ALA A 77 5.32 16.26 -7.22
CA ALA A 77 6.34 16.57 -6.23
C ALA A 77 7.62 15.72 -6.40
N TYR A 78 7.46 14.42 -6.67
CA TYR A 78 8.60 13.53 -6.97
C TYR A 78 9.38 13.99 -8.20
N GLN A 79 8.69 14.33 -9.28
CA GLN A 79 9.32 14.81 -10.50
C GLN A 79 10.12 16.10 -10.23
N TRP A 80 9.52 17.03 -9.49
CA TRP A 80 10.22 18.24 -9.07
C TRP A 80 11.49 17.92 -8.25
N ILE A 81 11.42 16.98 -7.30
CA ILE A 81 12.58 16.52 -6.53
C ILE A 81 13.68 15.99 -7.45
N VAL A 82 13.34 15.12 -8.40
CA VAL A 82 14.32 14.54 -9.32
C VAL A 82 14.97 15.59 -10.20
N GLU A 83 14.20 16.57 -10.69
CA GLU A 83 14.68 17.63 -11.56
C GLU A 83 15.56 18.67 -10.83
N ASN A 84 15.29 18.94 -9.56
CA ASN A 84 15.92 20.04 -8.83
C ASN A 84 16.97 19.59 -7.79
N LEU A 85 16.89 18.35 -7.31
CA LEU A 85 17.76 17.84 -6.23
C LEU A 85 18.70 16.71 -6.67
N ALA A 86 18.75 16.40 -7.96
CA ALA A 86 19.71 15.46 -8.51
C ALA A 86 21.15 15.96 -8.25
N PRO A 87 22.06 15.08 -7.82
CA PRO A 87 23.46 15.46 -7.65
C PRO A 87 24.10 15.79 -9.01
N GLU A 88 25.05 16.72 -9.01
CA GLU A 88 25.73 17.14 -10.24
C GLU A 88 26.54 16.00 -10.88
N GLY A 89 26.56 15.99 -12.22
CA GLY A 89 27.35 15.04 -13.00
C GLY A 89 26.81 13.61 -12.96
N LEU A 90 27.71 12.64 -12.78
CA LEU A 90 27.39 11.20 -12.77
C LEU A 90 27.32 10.60 -11.37
N LYS A 91 27.32 11.44 -10.32
CA LYS A 91 27.22 10.98 -8.93
C LYS A 91 25.88 10.27 -8.71
N ARG A 92 25.92 9.15 -7.99
CA ARG A 92 24.71 8.40 -7.64
C ARG A 92 24.24 8.81 -6.25
N ARG A 93 22.94 9.04 -6.11
CA ARG A 93 22.28 9.29 -4.82
C ARG A 93 20.98 8.49 -4.80
N GLY A 94 20.83 7.58 -3.84
CA GLY A 94 19.61 6.78 -3.72
C GLY A 94 18.46 7.59 -3.15
N ILE A 95 17.23 7.32 -3.59
CA ILE A 95 16.02 7.81 -2.94
C ILE A 95 15.36 6.66 -2.19
N TYR A 96 15.07 6.85 -0.90
CA TYR A 96 14.31 5.91 -0.07
C TYR A 96 12.96 6.53 0.28
N VAL A 97 11.87 5.85 -0.08
CA VAL A 97 10.52 6.35 0.15
C VAL A 97 9.97 5.68 1.41
N TYR A 98 9.49 6.49 2.34
CA TYR A 98 8.72 6.07 3.49
C TYR A 98 7.27 6.55 3.34
N GLY A 99 6.32 5.69 3.64
CA GLY A 99 4.92 6.08 3.78
C GLY A 99 4.22 5.31 4.89
N SER A 100 3.23 5.93 5.52
CA SER A 100 2.34 5.27 6.47
C SER A 100 0.88 5.39 6.01
N HIS A 101 0.03 4.40 6.34
CA HIS A 101 -1.41 4.44 6.11
C HIS A 101 -1.81 4.82 4.67
N LEU A 102 -2.51 5.93 4.43
CA LEU A 102 -2.84 6.38 3.07
C LEU A 102 -1.57 6.71 2.27
N GLY A 103 -0.60 7.35 2.90
CA GLY A 103 0.71 7.65 2.32
C GLY A 103 1.54 6.40 1.98
N ALA A 104 1.35 5.28 2.68
CA ALA A 104 2.00 4.01 2.35
C ALA A 104 1.50 3.42 1.03
N SER A 105 0.22 3.64 0.70
CA SER A 105 -0.37 3.29 -0.60
C SER A 105 0.33 4.08 -1.72
N LEU A 106 0.39 5.40 -1.58
CA LEU A 106 1.06 6.31 -2.52
C LEU A 106 2.56 6.02 -2.64
N ALA A 107 3.24 5.74 -1.52
CA ALA A 107 4.66 5.40 -1.48
C ALA A 107 4.95 4.12 -2.25
N SER A 108 4.08 3.11 -2.12
CA SER A 108 4.21 1.84 -2.82
C SER A 108 4.05 2.01 -4.32
N SER A 109 3.04 2.78 -4.73
CA SER A 109 2.81 3.13 -6.14
C SER A 109 3.98 3.88 -6.74
N LEU A 110 4.49 4.90 -6.05
CA LEU A 110 5.68 5.65 -6.45
C LEU A 110 6.92 4.75 -6.57
N ALA A 111 7.14 3.88 -5.59
CA ALA A 111 8.33 3.02 -5.57
C ALA A 111 8.30 1.96 -6.67
N LEU A 112 7.12 1.38 -6.97
CA LEU A 112 6.96 0.39 -8.04
C LEU A 112 7.13 1.01 -9.44
N SER A 113 6.73 2.27 -9.65
CA SER A 113 6.83 2.94 -10.95
C SER A 113 8.14 3.71 -11.15
N GLU A 114 8.83 4.12 -10.08
CA GLU A 114 10.04 4.96 -10.16
C GLU A 114 11.32 4.29 -9.68
N SER A 115 11.28 2.98 -9.35
CA SER A 115 12.49 2.20 -9.12
C SER A 115 13.21 1.89 -10.44
N ARG A 116 14.15 2.77 -10.79
CA ARG A 116 14.94 2.74 -12.03
C ARG A 116 16.43 2.59 -11.71
N PRO A 117 16.97 1.37 -11.52
CA PRO A 117 18.32 1.21 -11.00
C PRO A 117 19.45 1.80 -11.86
N HIS A 118 19.20 1.94 -13.16
CA HIS A 118 20.12 2.54 -14.12
C HIS A 118 20.25 4.06 -13.97
N LYS A 119 19.26 4.76 -13.41
CA LYS A 119 19.30 6.22 -13.19
C LYS A 119 20.14 6.56 -11.96
N PRO A 120 20.99 7.61 -12.00
CA PRO A 120 21.85 7.96 -10.87
C PRO A 120 21.06 8.45 -9.64
N PHE A 121 19.91 9.08 -9.86
CA PHE A 121 19.01 9.59 -8.83
C PHE A 121 17.60 9.04 -9.10
N ALA A 122 17.19 8.05 -8.30
CA ALA A 122 15.93 7.33 -8.46
C ALA A 122 15.59 6.53 -7.20
N VAL A 123 14.37 6.02 -7.11
CA VAL A 123 13.91 5.21 -5.98
C VAL A 123 14.69 3.89 -5.89
N ARG A 124 15.22 3.61 -4.71
CA ARG A 124 16.01 2.42 -4.36
C ARG A 124 15.35 1.55 -3.33
N GLY A 125 14.68 2.18 -2.37
CA GLY A 125 14.03 1.49 -1.27
C GLY A 125 12.64 2.04 -0.96
N LEU A 126 11.81 1.18 -0.39
CA LEU A 126 10.48 1.44 0.12
C LEU A 126 10.39 0.94 1.56
N VAL A 127 9.93 1.80 2.46
CA VAL A 127 9.43 1.41 3.79
C VAL A 127 7.97 1.82 3.85
N ALA A 128 7.07 0.87 4.02
CA ALA A 128 5.63 1.13 4.03
C ALA A 128 5.02 0.57 5.31
N TYR A 129 4.30 1.40 6.05
CA TYR A 129 3.71 1.05 7.34
C TYR A 129 2.19 1.13 7.31
N ASN A 130 1.50 0.05 7.70
CA ASN A 130 0.04 -0.01 7.78
C ASN A 130 -0.70 0.47 6.51
N GLY A 131 -0.11 0.22 5.33
CA GLY A 131 -0.68 0.67 4.06
C GLY A 131 -1.84 -0.18 3.56
N ILE A 132 -2.69 0.45 2.75
CA ILE A 132 -3.68 -0.22 1.91
C ILE A 132 -3.11 -0.34 0.50
N TYR A 133 -2.86 -1.57 0.05
CA TYR A 133 -2.22 -1.85 -1.24
C TYR A 133 -3.20 -2.43 -2.26
N ASN A 134 -4.37 -2.85 -1.81
CA ASN A 134 -5.46 -3.36 -2.63
C ASN A 134 -6.81 -2.89 -2.05
N TRP A 135 -7.30 -1.75 -2.55
CA TRP A 135 -8.59 -1.21 -2.15
C TRP A 135 -9.75 -2.11 -2.57
N THR A 136 -9.59 -2.92 -3.62
CA THR A 136 -10.65 -3.87 -4.03
C THR A 136 -10.94 -4.92 -2.95
N MET A 137 -10.06 -5.12 -1.96
CA MET A 137 -10.34 -5.94 -0.77
C MET A 137 -11.43 -5.38 0.14
N PHE A 138 -11.88 -4.14 -0.03
CA PHE A 138 -13.00 -3.62 0.75
C PHE A 138 -14.36 -4.12 0.26
N PHE A 139 -14.45 -4.60 -0.98
CA PHE A 139 -15.70 -5.09 -1.52
C PHE A 139 -16.10 -6.43 -0.88
N PRO A 140 -17.39 -6.63 -0.53
CA PRO A 140 -17.91 -7.88 0.02
C PRO A 140 -17.53 -9.13 -0.79
N ASP A 141 -17.61 -9.01 -2.12
CA ASP A 141 -17.41 -10.13 -3.05
C ASP A 141 -15.95 -10.47 -3.31
N HIS A 142 -15.00 -9.66 -2.81
CA HIS A 142 -13.57 -9.90 -3.01
C HIS A 142 -13.16 -11.25 -2.40
N PRO A 143 -12.34 -12.07 -3.10
CA PRO A 143 -11.93 -13.38 -2.61
C PRO A 143 -11.32 -13.40 -1.21
N ALA A 144 -10.66 -12.30 -0.81
CA ALA A 144 -10.11 -12.12 0.54
C ALA A 144 -11.18 -12.20 1.64
N ASN A 145 -12.41 -11.77 1.37
CA ASN A 145 -13.48 -11.66 2.36
C ASN A 145 -14.42 -12.87 2.39
N ARG A 146 -14.36 -13.74 1.38
CA ARG A 146 -15.24 -14.90 1.26
C ARG A 146 -14.90 -15.95 2.31
N LEU A 147 -15.78 -16.19 3.28
CA LEU A 147 -15.66 -17.31 4.20
C LEU A 147 -15.54 -18.63 3.39
N GLY A 148 -14.67 -19.55 3.85
CA GLY A 148 -14.39 -20.79 3.14
C GLY A 148 -15.65 -21.63 2.83
N LYS A 149 -15.53 -22.58 1.90
CA LYS A 149 -16.63 -23.39 1.33
C LYS A 149 -17.56 -24.11 2.33
N HIS A 150 -17.21 -24.14 3.62
CA HIS A 150 -17.97 -24.77 4.70
C HIS A 150 -18.74 -23.78 5.59
N ALA A 151 -18.73 -22.48 5.27
CA ALA A 151 -19.60 -21.53 5.95
C ALA A 151 -21.06 -21.80 5.54
N ASN A 152 -21.91 -22.13 6.51
CA ASN A 152 -23.32 -22.49 6.29
C ASN A 152 -24.16 -21.34 5.69
N ASN A 153 -23.66 -20.10 5.68
CA ASN A 153 -24.29 -18.95 5.06
C ASN A 153 -23.41 -18.38 3.94
N ARG A 154 -23.90 -18.45 2.69
CA ARG A 154 -23.23 -17.89 1.51
C ARG A 154 -23.19 -16.35 1.48
N THR A 155 -23.96 -15.70 2.34
CA THR A 155 -24.08 -14.24 2.48
C THR A 155 -23.13 -13.63 3.52
N ASN A 156 -22.39 -14.45 4.28
CA ASN A 156 -21.46 -13.93 5.28
C ASN A 156 -20.08 -13.71 4.65
N TYR A 157 -19.75 -12.45 4.35
CA TYR A 157 -18.40 -11.99 4.10
C TYR A 157 -17.77 -11.43 5.37
N PHE A 158 -16.44 -11.33 5.39
CA PHE A 158 -15.72 -10.73 6.51
C PHE A 158 -16.06 -9.23 6.65
N LYS A 159 -16.33 -8.80 7.87
CA LYS A 159 -16.49 -7.39 8.24
C LYS A 159 -15.38 -7.02 9.25
N PRO A 160 -14.52 -6.03 8.96
CA PRO A 160 -13.56 -5.50 9.90
C PRO A 160 -14.22 -5.11 11.23
N ARG A 161 -13.50 -5.33 12.33
CA ARG A 161 -13.97 -5.02 13.68
C ARG A 161 -14.24 -3.52 13.83
N GLU A 162 -15.39 -3.17 14.39
CA GLU A 162 -15.77 -1.78 14.66
C GLU A 162 -14.69 -1.05 15.48
N GLY A 163 -14.44 0.21 15.14
CA GLY A 163 -13.40 1.05 15.76
C GLY A 163 -11.98 0.82 15.26
N THR A 164 -11.77 -0.06 14.28
CA THR A 164 -10.44 -0.27 13.66
C THR A 164 -10.24 0.63 12.45
N TYR A 165 -8.99 0.91 12.09
CA TYR A 165 -8.61 1.70 10.91
C TYR A 165 -9.23 1.15 9.63
N VAL A 166 -9.14 -0.17 9.42
CA VAL A 166 -9.74 -0.83 8.24
C VAL A 166 -11.26 -0.71 8.27
N HIS A 167 -11.91 -0.82 9.44
CA HIS A 167 -13.35 -0.60 9.54
C HIS A 167 -13.74 0.83 9.19
N TYR A 168 -13.00 1.82 9.71
CA TYR A 168 -13.24 3.22 9.40
C TYR A 168 -13.12 3.49 7.89
N LEU A 169 -12.05 3.03 7.25
CA LEU A 169 -11.88 3.17 5.80
C LEU A 169 -13.03 2.52 5.05
N GLN A 170 -13.50 1.35 5.50
CA GLN A 170 -14.63 0.67 4.88
C GLN A 170 -15.92 1.49 4.94
N GLN A 171 -16.19 2.22 6.03
CA GLN A 171 -17.39 3.08 6.14
C GLN A 171 -17.30 4.34 5.28
N ASN A 172 -16.08 4.82 5.03
CA ASN A 172 -15.82 6.12 4.42
C ASN A 172 -15.27 6.04 2.99
N LEU A 173 -15.39 4.91 2.29
CA LEU A 173 -14.91 4.76 0.91
C LEU A 173 -15.36 5.88 -0.05
N PRO A 174 -16.62 6.37 -0.01
CA PRO A 174 -17.06 7.46 -0.89
C PRO A 174 -16.36 8.80 -0.65
N ILE A 175 -15.71 8.97 0.51
CA ILE A 175 -14.92 10.17 0.82
C ILE A 175 -13.60 10.13 0.05
N PHE A 176 -13.03 8.94 -0.19
CA PHE A 176 -11.74 8.79 -0.85
C PHE A 176 -11.82 8.64 -2.38
N PHE A 177 -12.95 8.15 -2.90
CA PHE A 177 -13.12 7.76 -4.30
C PHE A 177 -14.42 8.31 -4.89
N GLN A 178 -14.37 8.78 -6.15
CA GLN A 178 -15.55 9.27 -6.88
C GLN A 178 -16.50 8.12 -7.22
N SER A 179 -15.94 6.96 -7.56
CA SER A 179 -16.68 5.76 -7.91
C SER A 179 -15.94 4.48 -7.52
N THR A 180 -16.67 3.37 -7.49
CA THR A 180 -16.09 2.04 -7.24
C THR A 180 -15.01 1.65 -8.25
N VAL A 181 -15.04 2.23 -9.47
CA VAL A 181 -14.03 2.02 -10.52
C VAL A 181 -12.66 2.51 -10.07
N ASP A 182 -12.59 3.58 -9.29
CA ASP A 182 -11.33 4.23 -8.91
C ASP A 182 -10.47 3.30 -8.02
N MET A 183 -11.11 2.43 -7.23
CA MET A 183 -10.43 1.43 -6.40
C MET A 183 -9.71 0.35 -7.23
N PHE A 184 -10.01 0.25 -8.54
CA PHE A 184 -9.36 -0.65 -9.49
C PHE A 184 -8.20 0.01 -10.25
N ASP A 185 -7.92 1.29 -9.98
CA ASP A 185 -6.73 1.96 -10.47
C ASP A 185 -5.47 1.29 -9.90
N VAL A 186 -4.48 1.00 -10.75
CA VAL A 186 -3.23 0.34 -10.34
C VAL A 186 -2.39 1.19 -9.40
N PHE A 187 -2.56 2.51 -9.41
CA PHE A 187 -1.85 3.40 -8.49
C PHE A 187 -2.60 3.63 -7.18
N ALA A 188 -3.93 3.44 -7.15
CA ALA A 188 -4.67 3.38 -5.88
C ALA A 188 -4.40 2.03 -5.20
N SER A 189 -4.46 0.95 -5.98
CA SER A 189 -4.26 -0.43 -5.55
C SER A 189 -2.97 -1.01 -6.17
N PRO A 190 -1.77 -0.69 -5.64
CA PRO A 190 -0.50 -1.17 -6.19
C PRO A 190 -0.36 -2.70 -6.31
N SER A 191 -1.13 -3.48 -5.56
CA SER A 191 -1.27 -4.92 -5.80
C SER A 191 -1.66 -5.25 -7.25
N LEU A 192 -2.47 -4.40 -7.89
CA LEU A 192 -2.98 -4.61 -9.24
C LEU A 192 -1.91 -4.47 -10.34
N PHE A 193 -0.70 -4.00 -10.03
CA PHE A 193 0.43 -4.16 -10.94
C PHE A 193 0.74 -5.65 -11.19
N PHE A 194 0.44 -6.54 -10.24
CA PHE A 194 0.83 -7.94 -10.26
C PHE A 194 -0.30 -8.91 -10.62
N HIS A 195 -1.57 -8.48 -10.54
CA HIS A 195 -2.72 -9.32 -10.83
C HIS A 195 -3.97 -8.50 -11.15
N ASN A 196 -4.97 -9.17 -11.73
CA ASN A 196 -6.33 -8.64 -11.74
C ASN A 196 -7.06 -9.01 -10.43
N PRO A 197 -8.03 -8.22 -9.95
CA PRO A 197 -8.68 -8.43 -8.65
C PRO A 197 -9.63 -9.65 -8.61
N GLY A 198 -9.92 -10.29 -9.74
CA GLY A 198 -10.76 -11.49 -9.80
C GLY A 198 -12.24 -11.23 -9.50
N ILE A 199 -12.66 -9.96 -9.56
CA ILE A 199 -14.04 -9.50 -9.43
C ILE A 199 -14.34 -8.49 -10.52
N LYS A 200 -15.62 -8.30 -10.82
CA LYS A 200 -16.07 -7.16 -11.63
C LYS A 200 -16.10 -5.92 -10.75
N VAL A 201 -16.10 -4.75 -11.38
CA VAL A 201 -16.33 -3.49 -10.67
C VAL A 201 -17.75 -3.52 -10.10
N PRO A 202 -17.92 -3.45 -8.77
CA PRO A 202 -19.25 -3.49 -8.17
C PRO A 202 -20.01 -2.19 -8.39
N SER A 203 -21.33 -2.28 -8.40
CA SER A 203 -22.22 -1.12 -8.47
C SER A 203 -22.29 -0.31 -7.17
N SER A 204 -21.90 -0.92 -6.04
CA SER A 204 -21.96 -0.36 -4.69
C SER A 204 -20.68 -0.62 -3.90
N TYR A 205 -20.32 0.30 -3.01
CA TYR A 205 -19.16 0.15 -2.12
C TYR A 205 -19.36 -0.92 -1.03
N HIS A 206 -20.59 -1.06 -0.53
CA HIS A 206 -20.86 -1.80 0.71
C HIS A 206 -21.76 -3.02 0.52
N MET A 207 -22.37 -3.19 -0.65
CA MET A 207 -23.28 -4.29 -0.96
C MET A 207 -22.60 -5.26 -1.92
N SER A 208 -22.81 -6.56 -1.71
CA SER A 208 -22.47 -7.57 -2.70
C SER A 208 -23.37 -7.44 -3.94
N GLU A 209 -22.91 -7.94 -5.07
CA GLU A 209 -23.69 -7.94 -6.31
C GLU A 209 -24.99 -8.75 -6.18
N GLU A 210 -24.99 -9.81 -5.36
CA GLU A 210 -26.20 -10.57 -5.03
C GLU A 210 -27.21 -9.72 -4.23
N GLU A 211 -26.74 -8.94 -3.24
CA GLU A 211 -27.58 -8.02 -2.46
C GLU A 211 -28.12 -6.87 -3.32
N SER A 212 -27.26 -6.25 -4.15
CA SER A 212 -27.66 -5.19 -5.07
C SER A 212 -28.72 -5.67 -6.07
N ALA A 213 -28.52 -6.85 -6.67
CA ALA A 213 -29.51 -7.44 -7.58
C ALA A 213 -30.83 -7.78 -6.88
N ALA A 214 -30.78 -8.29 -5.64
CA ALA A 214 -31.99 -8.57 -4.87
C ALA A 214 -32.80 -7.30 -4.58
N ILE A 215 -32.14 -6.19 -4.24
CA ILE A 215 -32.77 -4.88 -4.00
C ILE A 215 -33.39 -4.34 -5.30
N GLU A 216 -32.71 -4.46 -6.43
CA GLU A 216 -33.23 -3.97 -7.70
C GLU A 216 -34.43 -4.79 -8.19
N VAL A 217 -34.44 -6.11 -8.02
CA VAL A 217 -35.62 -6.96 -8.33
C VAL A 217 -36.83 -6.56 -7.48
N LEU A 218 -36.62 -6.19 -6.21
CA LEU A 218 -37.69 -5.72 -5.34
C LEU A 218 -38.20 -4.32 -5.70
N THR A 219 -37.35 -3.46 -6.24
CA THR A 219 -37.68 -2.07 -6.56
C THR A 219 -38.13 -1.86 -8.01
N ASN A 220 -37.77 -2.76 -8.93
CA ASN A 220 -38.11 -2.69 -10.34
C ASN A 220 -38.60 -4.04 -10.90
N PRO A 221 -39.93 -4.25 -11.04
CA PRO A 221 -40.52 -5.52 -11.48
C PRO A 221 -40.24 -5.85 -12.97
N ASN A 222 -39.67 -4.92 -13.74
CA ASN A 222 -39.29 -5.13 -15.15
C ASN A 222 -37.77 -5.31 -15.34
N ALA A 223 -36.97 -5.42 -14.27
CA ALA A 223 -35.53 -5.57 -14.38
C ALA A 223 -35.16 -6.97 -14.94
N GLU A 224 -34.57 -6.99 -16.14
CA GLU A 224 -33.94 -8.19 -16.69
C GLU A 224 -32.51 -8.32 -16.13
N PHE A 225 -32.33 -9.22 -15.17
CA PHE A 225 -31.02 -9.51 -14.60
C PHE A 225 -30.36 -10.72 -15.27
N ASP A 226 -29.23 -10.50 -15.94
CA ASP A 226 -28.36 -11.60 -16.36
C ASP A 226 -27.45 -12.05 -15.21
N MET A 227 -28.02 -12.83 -14.28
CA MET A 227 -27.29 -13.44 -13.15
C MET A 227 -26.19 -14.45 -13.58
N LYS A 228 -25.94 -14.65 -14.88
CA LYS A 228 -25.02 -15.68 -15.39
C LYS A 228 -23.70 -15.16 -15.92
N GLU A 229 -23.43 -13.87 -15.81
CA GLU A 229 -22.20 -13.32 -16.36
C GLU A 229 -21.01 -13.71 -15.46
N LYS A 230 -20.17 -14.64 -15.95
CA LYS A 230 -19.09 -15.28 -15.18
C LYS A 230 -18.16 -14.25 -14.54
N THR A 231 -17.89 -14.41 -13.25
CA THR A 231 -16.87 -13.62 -12.55
C THR A 231 -15.49 -13.83 -13.21
N PRO A 232 -14.72 -12.76 -13.43
CA PRO A 232 -13.39 -12.87 -13.99
C PRO A 232 -12.52 -13.70 -13.05
N ARG A 233 -11.68 -14.57 -13.62
CA ARG A 233 -10.73 -15.33 -12.82
C ARG A 233 -9.55 -14.44 -12.46
N MET A 234 -9.11 -14.50 -11.20
CA MET A 234 -7.85 -13.90 -10.80
C MET A 234 -6.73 -14.45 -11.69
N SER A 235 -6.05 -13.55 -12.39
CA SER A 235 -4.92 -13.85 -13.25
C SER A 235 -3.74 -12.97 -12.85
N ARG A 236 -2.55 -13.54 -12.93
CA ARG A 236 -1.31 -12.84 -12.62
C ARG A 236 -0.85 -12.06 -13.84
N LEU A 237 -0.32 -10.87 -13.59
CA LEU A 237 0.31 -10.01 -14.58
C LEU A 237 1.82 -10.11 -14.46
N VAL A 238 2.51 -9.83 -15.56
CA VAL A 238 3.98 -9.78 -15.57
C VAL A 238 4.40 -8.35 -15.25
N PHE A 239 4.86 -8.15 -14.02
CA PHE A 239 5.42 -6.90 -13.54
C PHE A 239 6.80 -7.15 -12.92
N PRO A 240 7.78 -6.24 -13.07
CA PRO A 240 7.75 -5.12 -14.00
C PRO A 240 7.62 -5.60 -15.46
N PRO A 241 7.06 -4.79 -16.38
CA PRO A 241 6.95 -5.19 -17.77
C PRO A 241 8.34 -5.55 -18.32
N ARG A 242 8.48 -6.67 -19.04
CA ARG A 242 9.80 -7.17 -19.49
C ARG A 242 10.61 -6.19 -20.33
N LYS A 243 9.93 -5.31 -21.07
CA LYS A 243 10.57 -4.27 -21.90
C LYS A 243 10.90 -2.99 -21.11
N SER A 244 10.48 -2.91 -19.86
CA SER A 244 10.78 -1.78 -18.98
C SER A 244 12.14 -1.95 -18.32
N THR A 245 12.75 -0.83 -17.96
CA THR A 245 13.96 -0.79 -17.14
C THR A 245 13.65 -0.74 -15.64
N LEU A 246 12.40 -0.97 -15.26
CA LEU A 246 11.96 -0.97 -13.87
C LEU A 246 12.40 -2.26 -13.19
N LYS A 247 12.63 -2.17 -11.89
CA LYS A 247 12.92 -3.31 -11.01
C LYS A 247 12.08 -3.21 -9.76
N ILE A 248 11.85 -4.34 -9.11
CA ILE A 248 11.23 -4.31 -7.79
C ILE A 248 12.23 -3.69 -6.80
N PRO A 249 11.85 -2.63 -6.06
CA PRO A 249 12.75 -1.97 -5.11
C PRO A 249 13.07 -2.88 -3.92
N GLU A 250 14.11 -2.53 -3.18
CA GLU A 250 14.26 -3.03 -1.81
C GLU A 250 13.05 -2.58 -1.00
N ALA A 251 12.34 -3.47 -0.31
CA ALA A 251 11.10 -3.14 0.37
C ALA A 251 11.01 -3.75 1.77
N LEU A 252 10.50 -2.95 2.69
CA LEU A 252 10.07 -3.37 4.02
C LEU A 252 8.60 -2.97 4.20
N LEU A 253 7.72 -3.97 4.25
CA LEU A 253 6.29 -3.79 4.46
C LEU A 253 5.95 -4.13 5.91
N LEU A 254 5.66 -3.10 6.70
CA LEU A 254 5.33 -3.20 8.12
C LEU A 254 3.82 -3.15 8.29
N TYR A 255 3.31 -3.99 9.19
CA TYR A 255 1.91 -4.02 9.55
C TYR A 255 1.74 -4.24 11.05
N ASP A 256 0.68 -3.66 11.58
CA ASP A 256 0.19 -3.95 12.91
C ASP A 256 -0.86 -5.04 12.90
N THR A 257 -1.03 -5.63 14.08
CA THR A 257 -2.15 -6.52 14.39
C THR A 257 -3.10 -5.85 15.37
N LEU A 258 -4.35 -6.28 15.36
CA LEU A 258 -5.31 -5.84 16.36
C LEU A 258 -4.87 -6.34 17.74
N PRO A 259 -5.06 -5.55 18.81
CA PRO A 259 -4.81 -5.98 20.17
C PRO A 259 -5.58 -7.28 20.46
N VAL A 260 -4.85 -8.33 20.84
CA VAL A 260 -5.48 -9.60 21.20
C VAL A 260 -6.10 -9.44 22.59
N PRO A 261 -7.41 -9.68 22.78
CA PRO A 261 -7.98 -9.70 24.12
C PRO A 261 -7.22 -10.76 24.94
N THR A 262 -6.69 -10.38 26.10
CA THR A 262 -6.02 -11.32 27.01
C THR A 262 -6.93 -12.53 27.21
N ALA A 263 -6.47 -13.70 26.75
CA ALA A 263 -7.29 -14.89 26.69
C ALA A 263 -7.84 -15.23 28.08
N THR A 264 -9.16 -15.35 28.18
CA THR A 264 -9.80 -16.01 29.32
C THR A 264 -9.38 -17.49 29.33
N ASN A 265 -8.38 -17.82 30.15
CA ASN A 265 -8.08 -19.14 30.74
C ASN A 265 -8.58 -20.38 29.97
N ARG A 266 -8.20 -20.57 28.70
CA ARG A 266 -8.35 -21.87 28.02
C ARG A 266 -6.97 -22.40 27.60
N PRO A 267 -6.33 -23.24 28.44
CA PRO A 267 -5.04 -23.82 28.11
C PRO A 267 -5.18 -24.80 26.93
N GLY A 268 -4.29 -24.70 25.95
CA GLY A 268 -4.03 -25.78 25.01
C GLY A 268 -4.34 -25.56 23.53
N ARG A 269 -4.80 -24.37 23.09
CA ARG A 269 -4.88 -24.06 21.65
C ARG A 269 -4.04 -22.83 21.34
N PRO A 270 -2.91 -22.94 20.61
CA PRO A 270 -2.23 -21.77 20.09
C PRO A 270 -3.24 -21.05 19.19
N PHE A 271 -3.68 -19.87 19.60
CA PHE A 271 -4.46 -19.01 18.73
C PHE A 271 -3.51 -18.59 17.61
N SER A 272 -3.70 -19.09 16.39
CA SER A 272 -3.00 -18.51 15.25
C SER A 272 -3.58 -17.11 15.08
N GLY A 273 -2.85 -16.08 15.51
CA GLY A 273 -3.24 -14.66 15.42
C GLY A 273 -3.42 -14.12 13.99
N LYS A 274 -3.62 -15.02 13.01
CA LYS A 274 -3.84 -14.68 11.62
C LYS A 274 -5.23 -14.08 11.47
N GLN A 275 -5.29 -12.81 11.15
CA GLN A 275 -6.55 -12.10 10.94
C GLN A 275 -7.18 -12.60 9.64
N TRP A 276 -8.45 -12.98 9.71
CA TRP A 276 -9.21 -13.39 8.54
C TRP A 276 -9.77 -12.16 7.83
N GLY A 277 -9.84 -12.19 6.50
CA GLY A 277 -10.41 -11.09 5.70
C GLY A 277 -9.48 -9.89 5.54
N ASN A 278 -10.01 -8.79 5.00
CA ASN A 278 -9.25 -7.56 4.79
C ASN A 278 -8.66 -7.03 6.11
N SER A 279 -7.34 -7.06 6.22
CA SER A 279 -6.57 -6.58 7.37
C SER A 279 -5.23 -6.00 6.93
N LEU A 280 -4.59 -5.22 7.80
CA LEU A 280 -3.26 -4.64 7.53
C LEU A 280 -2.20 -5.73 7.27
N GLU A 281 -2.24 -6.83 8.04
CA GLU A 281 -1.41 -8.01 7.76
C GLU A 281 -1.66 -8.55 6.35
N LEU A 282 -2.92 -8.77 5.97
CA LEU A 282 -3.25 -9.36 4.68
C LEU A 282 -2.82 -8.44 3.52
N GLN A 283 -3.04 -7.14 3.65
CA GLN A 283 -2.61 -6.13 2.68
C GLN A 283 -1.10 -6.21 2.45
N ALA A 284 -0.30 -6.11 3.52
CA ALA A 284 1.16 -6.14 3.43
C ALA A 284 1.70 -7.47 2.87
N ARG A 285 1.12 -8.59 3.31
CA ARG A 285 1.52 -9.92 2.85
C ARG A 285 1.17 -10.16 1.39
N GLU A 286 -0.02 -9.76 0.94
CA GLU A 286 -0.42 -9.92 -0.45
C GLU A 286 0.58 -9.20 -1.37
N LEU A 287 0.80 -7.90 -1.15
CA LEU A 287 1.74 -7.11 -1.95
C LEU A 287 3.16 -7.70 -1.89
N GLY A 288 3.67 -8.00 -0.70
CA GLY A 288 5.01 -8.51 -0.51
C GLY A 288 5.24 -9.87 -1.17
N GLU A 289 4.30 -10.82 -1.03
CA GLU A 289 4.38 -12.13 -1.69
C GLU A 289 4.33 -12.00 -3.23
N MET A 290 3.59 -11.03 -3.75
CA MET A 290 3.55 -10.74 -5.20
C MET A 290 4.85 -10.13 -5.72
N MET A 291 5.44 -9.19 -4.98
CA MET A 291 6.75 -8.62 -5.28
C MET A 291 7.86 -9.69 -5.25
N GLN A 292 7.89 -10.54 -4.22
CA GLN A 292 8.83 -11.66 -4.12
C GLN A 292 8.69 -12.62 -5.31
N ARG A 293 7.45 -13.00 -5.63
CA ARG A 293 7.18 -13.88 -6.78
C ARG A 293 7.59 -13.24 -8.10
N SER A 294 7.36 -11.93 -8.26
CA SER A 294 7.79 -11.17 -9.44
C SER A 294 9.31 -11.21 -9.61
N ILE A 295 10.07 -10.96 -8.55
CA ILE A 295 11.53 -11.07 -8.57
C ILE A 295 11.96 -12.48 -9.01
N GLN A 296 11.37 -13.51 -8.43
CA GLN A 296 11.70 -14.90 -8.74
C GLN A 296 11.36 -15.26 -10.20
N MET A 297 10.18 -14.86 -10.69
CA MET A 297 9.66 -15.33 -11.98
C MET A 297 10.07 -14.47 -13.16
N VAL A 298 10.33 -13.17 -12.95
CA VAL A 298 10.65 -12.20 -13.99
C VAL A 298 12.14 -11.90 -13.97
N GLU A 299 12.67 -11.39 -12.85
CA GLU A 299 14.06 -10.93 -12.81
C GLU A 299 15.07 -12.08 -12.76
N MET A 300 14.83 -13.10 -11.94
CA MET A 300 15.77 -14.22 -11.78
C MET A 300 15.72 -15.20 -12.92
N LYS A 301 14.52 -15.50 -13.43
CA LYS A 301 14.38 -16.40 -14.56
C LYS A 301 15.07 -15.86 -15.82
N GLU A 302 15.09 -14.55 -16.00
CA GLU A 302 15.89 -13.91 -17.07
C GLU A 302 17.40 -14.03 -16.83
N ARG A 303 17.87 -13.90 -15.58
CA ARG A 303 19.29 -14.04 -15.22
C ARG A 303 19.81 -15.48 -15.31
N GLY A 304 19.02 -16.46 -14.90
CA GLY A 304 19.39 -17.87 -14.94
C GLY A 304 19.56 -18.47 -16.33
N LEU A 305 19.18 -17.73 -17.38
CA LEU A 305 19.54 -18.07 -18.77
C LEU A 305 21.02 -17.80 -19.07
N TRP A 306 21.69 -16.97 -18.28
CA TRP A 306 23.04 -16.47 -18.52
C TRP A 306 24.02 -16.80 -17.39
N ASP A 307 23.54 -16.90 -16.15
CA ASP A 307 24.37 -17.13 -14.97
C ASP A 307 24.31 -18.60 -14.49
N ALA A 308 25.46 -19.24 -14.29
CA ALA A 308 25.53 -20.62 -13.77
C ALA A 308 25.29 -20.73 -12.24
N ASP A 309 25.35 -19.60 -11.52
CA ASP A 309 25.30 -19.52 -10.04
C ASP A 309 23.91 -19.13 -9.49
N VAL A 310 22.83 -19.52 -10.17
CA VAL A 310 21.44 -19.20 -9.76
C VAL A 310 21.12 -19.65 -8.34
N SER A 311 21.75 -20.72 -7.85
CA SER A 311 21.56 -21.23 -6.48
C SER A 311 22.01 -20.24 -5.39
N MET A 312 22.92 -19.31 -5.67
CA MET A 312 23.31 -18.27 -4.72
C MET A 312 22.21 -17.22 -4.49
N TRP A 313 21.20 -17.17 -5.37
CA TRP A 313 20.15 -16.15 -5.38
C TRP A 313 18.79 -16.68 -4.92
N GLU A 314 18.69 -17.92 -4.41
CA GLU A 314 17.41 -18.51 -3.99
C GLU A 314 16.69 -17.67 -2.92
N ASN A 315 17.45 -17.00 -2.04
CA ASN A 315 16.91 -16.18 -0.96
C ASN A 315 16.72 -14.70 -1.34
N GLU A 316 17.14 -14.28 -2.52
CA GLU A 316 17.13 -12.87 -2.91
C GLU A 316 15.72 -12.24 -2.96
N PRO A 317 14.62 -12.94 -3.31
CA PRO A 317 13.29 -12.32 -3.22
C PRO A 317 12.94 -11.95 -1.78
N ARG A 318 13.22 -12.86 -0.83
CA ARG A 318 12.96 -12.66 0.61
C ARG A 318 13.93 -11.67 1.25
N ARG A 319 15.17 -11.59 0.76
CA ARG A 319 16.15 -10.59 1.18
C ARG A 319 15.70 -9.19 0.75
N ARG A 320 15.23 -9.06 -0.49
CA ARG A 320 14.84 -7.78 -1.10
C ARG A 320 13.51 -7.25 -0.58
N VAL A 321 12.53 -8.12 -0.36
CA VAL A 321 11.19 -7.74 0.10
C VAL A 321 10.89 -8.46 1.41
N LYS A 322 10.90 -7.72 2.51
CA LYS A 322 10.56 -8.21 3.85
C LYS A 322 9.16 -7.74 4.24
N MET A 323 8.40 -8.58 4.94
CA MET A 323 7.13 -8.20 5.57
C MET A 323 7.27 -8.49 7.06
N GLU A 324 7.13 -7.49 7.90
CA GLU A 324 7.43 -7.57 9.33
C GLU A 324 6.27 -7.05 10.17
N HIS A 325 6.08 -7.66 11.33
CA HIS A 325 5.10 -7.20 12.32
C HIS A 325 5.70 -6.05 13.14
N ALA A 326 5.15 -4.84 12.99
CA ALA A 326 5.58 -3.65 13.72
C ALA A 326 5.10 -3.73 15.17
N GLY A 327 3.79 -3.64 15.40
CA GLY A 327 3.21 -3.66 16.74
C GLY A 327 1.71 -3.90 16.75
N GLU A 328 1.04 -3.28 17.71
CA GLU A 328 -0.42 -3.31 17.82
C GLU A 328 -1.01 -1.99 17.31
N GLU A 329 -2.16 -2.09 16.65
CA GLU A 329 -2.85 -0.93 16.09
C GLU A 329 -3.18 0.08 17.20
N SER A 330 -2.86 1.36 16.96
CA SER A 330 -3.12 2.48 17.86
C SER A 330 -3.90 3.59 17.15
N GLU A 331 -4.66 4.36 17.91
CA GLU A 331 -5.45 5.49 17.40
C GLU A 331 -4.57 6.58 16.79
N ASP A 332 -3.36 6.78 17.31
CA ASP A 332 -2.44 7.83 16.86
C ASP A 332 -1.85 7.56 15.47
N MET A 333 -2.02 6.35 14.91
CA MET A 333 -1.48 5.95 13.60
C MET A 333 0.04 6.14 13.48
N VAL A 334 0.75 6.14 14.61
CA VAL A 334 2.21 6.25 14.70
C VAL A 334 2.82 4.85 14.88
N MET A 335 3.99 4.64 14.28
CA MET A 335 4.77 3.42 14.45
C MET A 335 5.38 3.37 15.84
N ASP A 336 5.27 2.22 16.51
CA ASP A 336 5.88 2.01 17.82
C ASP A 336 7.42 1.91 17.74
N GLU A 337 8.07 1.97 18.90
CA GLU A 337 9.54 1.94 18.98
C GLU A 337 10.13 0.64 18.43
N LYS A 338 9.38 -0.47 18.50
CA LYS A 338 9.78 -1.77 17.96
C LYS A 338 9.82 -1.72 16.44
N GLY A 339 8.76 -1.20 15.81
CA GLY A 339 8.67 -0.98 14.37
C GLY A 339 9.75 -0.03 13.88
N GLU A 340 9.96 1.10 14.56
CA GLU A 340 11.01 2.05 14.19
C GLU A 340 12.41 1.39 14.21
N LYS A 341 12.69 0.56 15.21
CA LYS A 341 13.95 -0.19 15.29
C LYS A 341 14.14 -1.16 14.12
N VAL A 342 13.08 -1.86 13.69
CA VAL A 342 13.13 -2.74 12.51
C VAL A 342 13.48 -1.94 11.25
N VAL A 343 12.95 -0.72 11.12
CA VAL A 343 13.30 0.18 10.00
C VAL A 343 14.76 0.62 10.07
N GLU A 344 15.26 1.02 11.24
CA GLU A 344 16.65 1.44 11.43
C GLU A 344 17.65 0.33 11.08
N GLU A 345 17.38 -0.89 11.53
CA GLU A 345 18.20 -2.07 11.20
C GLU A 345 18.18 -2.31 9.68
N TRP A 346 17.00 -2.27 9.06
CA TRP A 346 16.85 -2.46 7.61
C TRP A 346 17.57 -1.40 6.77
N LEU A 347 17.52 -0.13 7.20
CA LEU A 347 18.23 0.98 6.56
C LEU A 347 19.75 0.81 6.75
N THR A 348 20.21 0.46 7.94
CA THR A 348 21.64 0.29 8.24
C THR A 348 22.28 -0.77 7.36
N GLU A 349 21.59 -1.89 7.14
CA GLU A 349 22.02 -2.96 6.21
C GLU A 349 22.25 -2.46 4.77
N ARG A 350 21.54 -1.41 4.34
CA ARG A 350 21.48 -0.94 2.94
C ARG A 350 22.23 0.35 2.67
N LEU A 351 22.47 1.12 3.72
CA LEU A 351 23.19 2.40 3.66
C LEU A 351 24.66 2.25 4.05
N SER A 352 25.04 1.10 4.60
CA SER A 352 26.45 0.77 4.84
C SER A 352 27.19 0.66 3.49
N PRO A 353 28.37 1.31 3.35
CA PRO A 353 29.11 1.40 2.10
C PRO A 353 29.66 0.07 1.58
#